data_AF-A0A856MDT3-F1
#
_entry.id   AF-A0A856MDT3-F1
#
_cell.length_a   1.000
_cell.length_b   1.000
_cell.length_c   1.000
_cell.angle_alpha   90.00
_cell.angle_beta   90.00
_cell.angle_gamma   90.00
#
_symmetry.space_group_name_H-M   'P 1'
#
loop_
_entity.id
_entity.type
_entity.pdbx_description
1 polymer ?
#
loop_
_entity_poly.entity_id
_entity_poly.type
_entity_poly.pdbx_seq_one_letter_code
_entity_poly.pdbx_strand_id
1 'polypeptide(L)'
;MHEISPQSVQAAQKHALQSIEHGKSVEEVGKRLQTNDQNKPEIGQSIEASGKTIQKQAQESLEKAQQLKDDPSVKVFSESAQAHINASQNHIEAVKVFQKQVRTHLDDHKRSKSNHE
;
A
#
# COMPACT_ATOMS: atom_id res chain seq x y z
N MET A 1 -21.70 -10.16 -25.47
CA MET A 1 -20.62 -9.69 -24.58
C MET A 1 -21.05 -9.94 -23.14
N HIS A 2 -20.17 -10.39 -22.25
CA HIS A 2 -20.50 -10.46 -20.83
C HIS A 2 -20.20 -9.10 -20.20
N GLU A 3 -21.23 -8.49 -19.63
CA GLU A 3 -21.11 -7.23 -18.90
C GLU A 3 -20.80 -7.52 -17.43
N ILE A 4 -20.04 -6.62 -16.82
CA ILE A 4 -19.71 -6.69 -15.40
C ILE A 4 -20.93 -6.25 -14.60
N SER A 5 -21.29 -7.02 -13.57
CA SER A 5 -22.45 -6.72 -12.75
C SER A 5 -22.26 -5.41 -11.95
N PRO A 6 -23.34 -4.66 -11.69
CA PRO A 6 -23.27 -3.44 -10.87
C PRO A 6 -22.63 -3.65 -9.49
N GLN A 7 -22.86 -4.82 -8.88
CA GLN A 7 -22.25 -5.20 -7.61
C GLN A 7 -20.72 -5.31 -7.71
N SER A 8 -20.20 -5.86 -8.81
CA SER A 8 -18.76 -5.95 -9.06
C SER A 8 -18.14 -4.57 -9.29
N VAL A 9 -18.85 -3.68 -10.00
CA VAL A 9 -18.42 -2.29 -10.18
C VAL A 9 -18.34 -1.55 -8.84
N GLN A 10 -19.37 -1.69 -7.99
CA GLN A 10 -19.39 -1.07 -6.67
C GLN A 10 -18.28 -1.61 -5.77
N ALA A 11 -18.03 -2.92 -5.81
CA ALA A 11 -16.94 -3.54 -5.06
C ALA A 11 -15.57 -3.02 -5.51
N ALA A 12 -15.33 -2.91 -6.82
CA ALA A 12 -14.09 -2.36 -7.37
C ALA A 12 -13.85 -0.92 -6.89
N GLN A 13 -14.87 -0.05 -6.95
CA GLN A 13 -14.79 1.33 -6.46
C GLN A 13 -14.49 1.39 -4.96
N LYS A 14 -15.18 0.57 -4.15
CA LYS A 14 -14.95 0.50 -2.70
C LYS A 14 -13.51 0.06 -2.38
N HIS A 15 -13.02 -0.98 -3.04
CA HIS A 15 -11.67 -1.49 -2.81
C HIS A 15 -10.58 -0.50 -3.24
N ALA A 16 -10.79 0.21 -4.34
CA ALA A 16 -9.87 1.26 -4.77
C ALA A 16 -9.79 2.41 -3.75
N LEU A 17 -10.94 2.87 -3.23
CA LEU A 17 -10.98 3.89 -2.16
C LEU A 17 -10.28 3.42 -0.88
N GLN A 18 -10.52 2.17 -0.46
CA GLN A 18 -9.81 1.60 0.70
C GLN A 18 -8.30 1.53 0.47
N SER A 19 -7.87 1.20 -0.75
CA SER A 19 -6.44 1.15 -1.10
C SER A 19 -5.79 2.54 -1.08
N ILE A 20 -6.53 3.61 -1.42
CA ILE A 20 -6.06 4.99 -1.26
C ILE A 20 -5.79 5.29 0.22
N GLU A 21 -6.72 4.94 1.12
CA GLU A 21 -6.56 5.16 2.55
C GLU A 21 -5.41 4.34 3.15
N HIS A 22 -5.21 3.10 2.68
CA HIS A 22 -4.02 2.32 3.03
C HIS A 22 -2.73 3.01 2.58
N GLY A 23 -2.68 3.49 1.34
CA GLY A 23 -1.50 4.19 0.83
C GLY A 23 -1.16 5.47 1.62
N LYS A 24 -2.17 6.23 2.06
CA LYS A 24 -1.99 7.39 2.96
C LYS A 24 -1.43 6.97 4.32
N SER A 25 -2.00 5.92 4.90
CA SER A 25 -1.55 5.40 6.19
C SER A 25 -0.08 4.94 6.15
N VAL A 26 0.31 4.24 5.08
CA VAL A 26 1.70 3.82 4.86
C VAL A 26 2.62 5.04 4.70
N GLU A 27 2.19 6.06 3.93
CA GLU A 27 2.96 7.30 3.79
C GLU A 27 3.21 8.00 5.12
N GLU A 28 2.16 8.13 5.95
CA GLU A 28 2.28 8.71 7.30
C GLU A 28 3.22 7.93 8.20
N VAL A 29 3.15 6.59 8.18
CA VAL A 29 4.09 5.75 8.93
C VAL A 29 5.52 6.01 8.48
N GLY A 30 5.76 6.08 7.17
CA GLY A 30 7.06 6.42 6.60
C GLY A 30 7.60 7.76 7.12
N LYS A 31 6.76 8.81 7.11
CA LYS A 31 7.11 10.13 7.64
C LYS A 31 7.44 10.10 9.14
N ARG A 32 6.65 9.40 9.95
CA ARG A 32 6.90 9.28 11.41
C ARG A 32 8.20 8.54 11.72
N LEU A 33 8.58 7.55 10.91
CA LEU A 33 9.84 6.83 11.09
C LEU A 33 11.05 7.73 10.80
N GLN A 34 10.94 8.64 9.84
CA GLN A 34 12.01 9.60 9.55
C GLN A 34 12.22 10.59 10.71
N THR A 35 11.15 11.00 11.39
CA THR A 35 11.25 11.96 12.50
C THR A 35 11.68 11.32 13.82
N ASN A 36 11.23 10.10 14.09
CA ASN A 36 11.38 9.47 15.40
C ASN A 36 12.62 8.57 15.51
N ASP A 37 13.14 8.06 14.39
CA ASP A 37 14.27 7.13 14.37
C ASP A 37 15.42 7.74 13.54
N GLN A 38 16.11 8.71 14.14
CA GLN A 38 17.19 9.47 13.49
C GLN A 38 18.35 8.58 12.99
N ASN A 39 18.42 7.32 13.46
CA ASN A 39 19.47 6.39 13.09
C ASN A 39 19.22 5.70 11.74
N LYS A 40 17.98 5.66 11.22
CA LYS A 40 17.66 4.99 9.93
C LYS A 40 16.59 5.72 9.10
N PRO A 41 16.85 6.97 8.66
CA PRO A 41 15.89 7.75 7.87
C PRO A 41 15.53 7.09 6.53
N GLU A 42 16.44 6.29 5.95
CA GLU A 42 16.25 5.61 4.66
C GLU A 42 15.04 4.65 4.66
N ILE A 43 14.78 3.97 5.78
CA ILE A 43 13.61 3.07 5.89
C ILE A 43 12.32 3.87 5.87
N GLY A 44 12.27 4.97 6.62
CA GLY A 44 11.11 5.86 6.62
C GLY A 44 10.85 6.47 5.24
N GLN A 45 11.90 6.84 4.50
CA GLN A 45 11.79 7.32 3.12
C GLN A 45 11.27 6.23 2.17
N SER A 46 11.77 5.00 2.30
CA SER A 46 11.31 3.85 1.50
C SER A 46 9.84 3.52 1.74
N ILE A 47 9.40 3.54 3.01
CA ILE A 47 7.99 3.33 3.37
C ILE A 47 7.13 4.50 2.87
N GLU A 48 7.59 5.75 2.98
CA GLU A 48 6.88 6.92 2.45
C GLU A 48 6.68 6.80 0.93
N ALA A 49 7.73 6.45 0.19
CA ALA A 49 7.69 6.24 -1.25
C ALA A 49 6.74 5.10 -1.65
N SER A 50 6.70 4.03 -0.85
CA SER A 50 5.75 2.94 -1.03
C SER A 50 4.31 3.42 -0.85
N GLY A 51 4.05 4.23 0.18
CA GLY A 51 2.75 4.85 0.42
C GLY A 51 2.25 5.67 -0.77
N LYS A 52 3.10 6.50 -1.36
CA LYS A 52 2.79 7.28 -2.57
C LYS A 52 2.52 6.39 -3.78
N THR A 53 3.27 5.32 -3.94
CA THR A 53 3.09 4.35 -5.04
C THR A 53 1.75 3.62 -4.92
N ILE A 54 1.38 3.17 -3.72
CA ILE A 54 0.08 2.54 -3.44
C ILE A 54 -1.05 3.51 -3.77
N GLN A 55 -0.95 4.77 -3.36
CA GLN A 55 -1.97 5.79 -3.67
C GLN A 55 -2.15 5.97 -5.18
N LYS A 56 -1.05 6.06 -5.93
CA LYS A 56 -1.10 6.19 -7.39
C LYS A 56 -1.81 5.00 -8.04
N GLN A 57 -1.42 3.78 -7.68
CA GLN A 57 -2.02 2.55 -8.24
C GLN A 57 -3.49 2.38 -7.83
N ALA A 58 -3.83 2.76 -6.60
CA ALA A 58 -5.21 2.76 -6.12
C ALA A 58 -6.07 3.81 -6.84
N GLN A 59 -5.50 4.97 -7.17
CA GLN A 59 -6.16 6.00 -7.98
C GLN A 59 -6.40 5.52 -9.42
N GLU A 60 -5.41 4.87 -10.06
CA GLU A 60 -5.58 4.23 -11.36
C GLU A 60 -6.71 3.16 -11.32
N SER A 61 -6.76 2.36 -10.25
CA SER A 61 -7.83 1.38 -10.04
C SER A 61 -9.20 2.04 -9.93
N LEU A 62 -9.29 3.17 -9.20
CA LEU A 62 -10.53 3.94 -9.02
C LEU A 62 -11.01 4.54 -10.33
N GLU A 63 -10.12 5.14 -11.12
CA GLU A 63 -10.44 5.72 -12.43
C GLU A 63 -11.03 4.66 -13.36
N LYS A 64 -10.41 3.47 -13.42
CA LYS A 64 -10.93 2.34 -14.19
C LYS A 64 -12.25 1.82 -13.63
N ALA A 65 -12.40 1.76 -12.31
CA ALA A 65 -13.65 1.34 -11.68
C ALA A 65 -14.80 2.35 -11.91
N GLN A 66 -14.49 3.62 -12.11
CA GLN A 66 -15.47 4.66 -12.47
C GLN A 66 -15.84 4.57 -13.97
N GLN A 67 -14.87 4.29 -14.84
CA GLN A 67 -15.08 4.08 -16.27
C GLN A 67 -16.08 2.94 -16.55
N LEU A 68 -16.18 1.95 -15.66
CA LEU A 68 -17.15 0.85 -15.76
C LEU A 68 -18.63 1.29 -15.79
N LYS A 69 -18.94 2.53 -15.41
CA LYS A 69 -20.30 3.07 -15.55
C LYS A 69 -20.68 3.29 -17.01
N ASP A 70 -19.69 3.65 -17.83
CA ASP A 70 -19.87 3.97 -19.25
C ASP A 70 -19.43 2.80 -20.16
N ASP A 71 -18.47 1.98 -19.70
CA ASP A 71 -17.95 0.81 -20.39
C ASP A 71 -17.86 -0.39 -19.42
N PRO A 72 -18.94 -1.18 -19.24
CA PRO A 72 -18.98 -2.32 -18.31
C PRO A 72 -18.28 -3.56 -18.88
N SER A 73 -17.22 -3.39 -19.69
CA SER A 73 -16.49 -4.49 -20.30
C SER A 73 -15.55 -5.19 -19.32
N VAL A 74 -15.34 -6.48 -19.59
CA VAL A 74 -14.33 -7.30 -18.89
C VAL A 74 -12.93 -6.69 -18.98
N LYS A 75 -12.61 -6.00 -20.08
CA LYS A 75 -11.32 -5.34 -20.27
C LYS A 75 -11.09 -4.24 -19.23
N VAL A 76 -12.01 -3.28 -19.12
CA VAL A 76 -11.89 -2.17 -18.16
C VAL A 76 -11.86 -2.70 -16.72
N PHE A 77 -12.66 -3.73 -16.42
CA PHE A 77 -12.65 -4.36 -15.10
C PHE A 77 -11.31 -5.05 -14.80
N SER A 78 -10.72 -5.73 -15.78
CA SER A 78 -9.41 -6.36 -15.63
C SER A 78 -8.30 -5.34 -15.39
N GLU A 79 -8.36 -4.18 -16.06
CA GLU A 79 -7.44 -3.06 -15.83
C GLU A 79 -7.59 -2.49 -14.40
N SER A 80 -8.83 -2.29 -13.92
CA SER A 80 -9.10 -1.86 -12.54
C SER A 80 -8.56 -2.86 -11.51
N ALA A 81 -8.82 -4.15 -11.73
CA ALA A 81 -8.38 -5.22 -10.86
C ALA A 81 -6.84 -5.33 -10.82
N GLN A 82 -6.18 -5.20 -11.98
CA GLN A 82 -4.72 -5.24 -12.05
C GLN A 82 -4.07 -4.08 -11.28
N ALA A 83 -4.61 -2.86 -11.40
CA ALA A 83 -4.13 -1.71 -10.64
C ALA A 83 -4.30 -1.92 -9.12
N HIS A 84 -5.43 -2.49 -8.69
CA HIS A 84 -5.66 -2.86 -7.28
C HIS A 84 -4.70 -3.95 -6.78
N ILE A 85 -4.40 -4.96 -7.61
CA ILE A 85 -3.41 -6.00 -7.31
C ILE A 85 -2.02 -5.37 -7.10
N ASN A 86 -1.62 -4.45 -7.99
CA ASN A 86 -0.34 -3.76 -7.88
C ASN A 86 -0.24 -2.95 -6.58
N ALA A 87 -1.31 -2.22 -6.23
CA ALA A 87 -1.41 -1.48 -4.96
C ALA A 87 -1.29 -2.40 -3.74
N SER A 88 -1.94 -3.56 -3.79
CA SER A 88 -1.90 -4.56 -2.72
C SER A 88 -0.51 -5.18 -2.57
N GLN A 89 0.18 -5.47 -3.67
CA GLN A 89 1.55 -6.00 -3.66
C GLN A 89 2.52 -4.99 -3.03
N ASN A 90 2.44 -3.72 -3.42
CA ASN A 90 3.27 -2.66 -2.83
C ASN A 90 2.98 -2.48 -1.32
N HIS A 91 1.71 -2.58 -0.91
CA HIS A 91 1.36 -2.54 0.50
C HIS A 91 1.98 -3.71 1.29
N ILE A 92 1.92 -4.93 0.76
CA ILE A 92 2.55 -6.12 1.36
C ILE A 92 4.08 -5.91 1.48
N GLU A 93 4.72 -5.36 0.46
CA GLU A 93 6.16 -5.07 0.49
C GLU A 93 6.52 -4.03 1.55
N ALA A 94 5.76 -2.93 1.64
CA ALA A 94 5.95 -1.91 2.68
C ALA A 94 5.84 -2.51 4.09
N VAL A 95 4.85 -3.38 4.33
CA VAL A 95 4.68 -4.07 5.61
C VAL A 95 5.86 -5.01 5.90
N LYS A 96 6.37 -5.73 4.90
CA LYS A 96 7.56 -6.59 5.07
C LYS A 96 8.80 -5.78 5.45
N VAL A 97 9.02 -4.63 4.81
CA VAL A 97 10.12 -3.71 5.13
C VAL A 97 10.00 -3.24 6.58
N PHE A 98 8.80 -2.78 6.98
CA PHE A 98 8.54 -2.35 8.35
C PHE A 98 8.78 -3.47 9.38
N GLN A 99 8.25 -4.66 9.13
CA GLN A 99 8.42 -5.82 10.01
C GLN A 99 9.89 -6.22 10.16
N LYS A 100 10.67 -6.21 9.08
CA LYS A 100 12.10 -6.50 9.13
C LYS A 100 12.82 -5.51 10.05
N GLN A 101 12.49 -4.24 9.93
CA GLN A 101 13.07 -3.18 10.76
C GLN A 101 12.72 -3.34 12.23
N VAL A 102 11.44 -3.60 12.56
CA VAL A 102 11.02 -3.87 13.95
C VAL A 102 11.80 -5.05 14.55
N ARG A 103 12.00 -6.13 13.78
CA ARG A 103 12.81 -7.27 14.23
C ARG A 103 14.26 -6.89 14.51
N THR A 104 14.90 -6.15 13.59
CA THR A 104 16.27 -5.67 13.79
C THR A 104 16.41 -4.84 15.06
N HIS A 105 15.48 -3.91 15.33
CA HIS A 105 15.51 -3.11 16.57
C HIS A 105 15.37 -3.97 17.84
N LEU A 106 14.51 -4.98 17.80
CA LEU A 106 14.35 -5.91 18.93
C LEU A 106 15.62 -6.72 19.19
N ASP A 107 16.30 -7.17 18.13
CA ASP A 107 17.53 -7.95 18.25
C ASP A 107 18.70 -7.09 18.73
N ASP A 108 18.84 -5.87 18.20
CA ASP A 108 19.86 -4.90 18.65
C ASP A 108 19.70 -4.57 20.15
N HIS A 109 18.45 -4.37 20.59
CA HIS A 109 18.15 -4.10 22.00
C HIS A 109 18.39 -5.31 22.93
N LYS A 110 18.19 -6.53 22.46
CA LYS A 110 18.57 -7.74 23.23
C LYS A 110 20.09 -7.85 23.37
N ARG A 111 20.81 -7.57 22.29
CA ARG A 111 22.28 -7.67 22.24
C ARG A 111 22.95 -6.61 23.11
N SER A 112 22.42 -5.39 23.16
CA SER A 112 22.94 -4.33 24.03
C SER A 112 22.78 -4.65 25.51
N LYS A 113 21.67 -5.28 25.91
CA LYS A 113 21.46 -5.72 27.31
C LYS A 113 22.41 -6.85 27.73
N SER A 114 22.67 -7.82 26.86
CA SER A 114 23.58 -8.94 27.14
C SER A 114 25.06 -8.53 27.28
N ASN A 115 25.45 -7.36 26.77
CA ASN A 115 26.82 -6.86 26.86
C ASN A 115 27.06 -5.97 28.09
N HIS A 116 26.05 -5.79 28.96
CA HIS A 116 26.13 -5.00 30.19
C HIS A 116 25.84 -5.85 31.46
N GLU A 117 25.73 -7.17 31.30
CA GLU A 117 25.70 -8.19 32.36
C GLU A 117 27.03 -8.96 32.35
#